data_AF-A0A962EMM0-F1
#
_entry.id   AF-A0A962EMM0-F1
#
_cell.length_a   1.000
_cell.length_b   1.000
_cell.length_c   1.000
_cell.angle_alpha   90.00
_cell.angle_beta   90.00
_cell.angle_gamma   90.00
#
_symmetry.space_group_name_H-M   'P 1'
#
loop_
_entity.id
_entity.type
_entity.pdbx_description
1 polymer ?
#
loop_
_entity_poly.entity_id
_entity_poly.type
_entity_poly.pdbx_seq_one_letter_code
_entity_poly.pdbx_strand_id
1 'polypeptide(L)'
;MTDQYDVVVIGAGPAGYVAAIRCAQLGLSVACVDQMKGKDGKATLGGTCLNVGCIPSKALLDSSYKYYETVNELQSHGIKAKSVEINIAEMIARKDKIISQLTSGISQLFKANGVVAVEGQGRLLAHKRVEVTSESGDKKILEAKNVILATGSSSINIPVASIDNDRIVDSTGALEFQEVPKKLGIIGAGVIGLELGSVWNRLGSEVVLLEAQDKFLMMMDKVIAREANKAFKKQG
;
A
#
# COMPACT_ATOMS: atom_id res chain seq x y z
N MET A 1 28.26 -19.56 -7.81
CA MET A 1 28.75 -18.50 -8.73
C MET A 1 28.37 -17.18 -8.09
N THR A 2 29.30 -16.24 -7.99
CA THR A 2 29.07 -14.92 -7.40
C THR A 2 28.67 -13.98 -8.52
N ASP A 3 27.48 -13.38 -8.42
CA ASP A 3 27.03 -12.38 -9.39
C ASP A 3 27.52 -11.01 -8.92
N GLN A 4 28.24 -10.29 -9.78
CA GLN A 4 28.80 -8.97 -9.50
C GLN A 4 27.97 -7.88 -10.18
N TYR A 5 27.59 -6.85 -9.42
CA TYR A 5 26.80 -5.71 -9.88
C TYR A 5 27.45 -4.38 -9.49
N ASP A 6 27.20 -3.34 -10.29
CA ASP A 6 27.57 -1.99 -9.91
C ASP A 6 26.69 -1.47 -8.76
N VAL A 7 25.40 -1.82 -8.78
CA VAL A 7 24.44 -1.46 -7.73
C VAL A 7 23.56 -2.66 -7.36
N VAL A 8 23.45 -2.93 -6.06
CA VAL A 8 22.39 -3.81 -5.52
C VAL A 8 21.42 -2.96 -4.71
N VAL A 9 20.13 -3.05 -5.04
CA VAL A 9 19.04 -2.40 -4.30
C VAL A 9 18.35 -3.45 -3.44
N ILE A 10 18.14 -3.17 -2.15
CA ILE A 10 17.36 -4.02 -1.24
C ILE A 10 16.01 -3.35 -0.98
N GLY A 11 14.95 -3.92 -1.51
CA GLY A 11 13.59 -3.39 -1.53
C GLY A 11 13.21 -2.84 -2.90
N ALA A 12 12.05 -3.24 -3.40
CA ALA A 12 11.43 -2.87 -4.67
C ALA A 12 10.15 -2.04 -4.45
N GLY A 13 10.06 -1.33 -3.33
CA GLY A 13 9.08 -0.23 -3.15
C GLY A 13 9.40 0.99 -4.02
N PRO A 14 8.61 2.08 -3.94
CA PRO A 14 8.76 3.26 -4.79
C PRO A 14 10.19 3.79 -4.89
N ALA A 15 10.88 3.96 -3.76
CA ALA A 15 12.27 4.39 -3.76
C ALA A 15 13.20 3.37 -4.44
N GLY A 16 12.99 2.08 -4.17
CA GLY A 16 13.85 1.00 -4.64
C GLY A 16 13.74 0.72 -6.13
N TYR A 17 12.53 0.47 -6.63
CA TYR A 17 12.36 0.15 -8.06
C TYR A 17 12.69 1.34 -8.95
N VAL A 18 12.40 2.58 -8.50
CA VAL A 18 12.78 3.80 -9.23
C VAL A 18 14.30 3.98 -9.23
N ALA A 19 14.97 3.78 -8.08
CA ALA A 19 16.43 3.84 -8.01
C ALA A 19 17.07 2.79 -8.92
N ALA A 20 16.56 1.55 -8.91
CA ALA A 20 17.09 0.47 -9.74
C ALA A 20 17.00 0.80 -11.24
N ILE A 21 15.82 1.25 -11.70
CA ILE A 21 15.62 1.71 -13.08
C ILE A 21 16.55 2.88 -13.41
N ARG A 22 16.66 3.87 -12.51
CA ARG A 22 17.50 5.04 -12.77
C ARG A 22 18.98 4.69 -12.86
N CYS A 23 19.49 3.79 -12.00
CA CYS A 23 20.85 3.29 -12.08
C CYS A 23 21.11 2.57 -13.41
N ALA A 24 20.18 1.74 -13.86
CA ALA A 24 20.30 1.05 -15.13
C ALA A 24 20.30 2.00 -16.34
N GLN A 25 19.45 3.03 -16.33
CA GLN A 25 19.45 4.11 -17.33
C GLN A 25 20.77 4.89 -17.38
N LEU A 26 21.54 4.91 -16.29
CA LEU A 26 22.86 5.51 -16.21
C LEU A 26 23.99 4.56 -16.63
N GLY A 27 23.64 3.39 -17.19
CA GLY A 27 24.60 2.40 -17.72
C GLY A 27 25.20 1.47 -16.68
N LEU A 28 24.63 1.40 -15.47
CA LEU A 28 25.11 0.51 -14.40
C LEU A 28 24.43 -0.85 -14.47
N SER A 29 25.16 -1.92 -14.14
CA SER A 29 24.56 -3.23 -13.89
C SER A 29 23.84 -3.23 -12.53
N VAL A 30 22.57 -3.63 -12.51
CA VAL A 30 21.71 -3.51 -11.32
C VAL A 30 20.99 -4.82 -10.99
N ALA A 31 21.06 -5.22 -9.72
CA ALA A 31 20.13 -6.19 -9.13
C ALA A 31 19.21 -5.49 -8.12
N CYS A 32 17.93 -5.84 -8.11
CA CYS A 32 16.95 -5.37 -7.14
C CYS A 32 16.37 -6.58 -6.40
N VAL A 33 16.65 -6.67 -5.11
CA VAL A 33 16.25 -7.78 -4.23
C VAL A 33 14.98 -7.41 -3.47
N ASP A 34 13.94 -8.23 -3.52
CA ASP A 34 12.72 -8.04 -2.72
C ASP A 34 12.08 -9.38 -2.33
N GLN A 35 11.45 -9.42 -1.16
CA GLN A 35 10.81 -10.61 -0.58
C GLN A 35 9.28 -10.56 -0.60
N MET A 36 8.69 -9.46 -1.06
CA MET A 36 7.27 -9.21 -1.05
C MET A 36 6.56 -10.20 -1.99
N LYS A 37 5.49 -10.80 -1.47
CA LYS A 37 4.60 -11.67 -2.23
C LYS A 37 3.29 -10.97 -2.52
N GLY A 38 2.76 -11.21 -3.71
CA GLY A 38 1.38 -10.87 -4.06
C GLY A 38 0.40 -11.84 -3.38
N LYS A 39 -0.89 -11.56 -3.54
CA LYS A 39 -1.97 -12.42 -3.04
C LYS A 39 -1.95 -13.84 -3.64
N ASP A 40 -1.35 -14.00 -4.81
CA ASP A 40 -1.18 -15.28 -5.50
C ASP A 40 0.06 -16.07 -5.01
N GLY A 41 0.75 -15.59 -3.98
CA GLY A 41 1.96 -16.19 -3.41
C GLY A 41 3.23 -15.99 -4.25
N LYS A 42 3.13 -15.29 -5.38
CA LYS A 42 4.28 -15.03 -6.26
C LYS A 42 5.00 -13.74 -5.87
N ALA A 43 6.28 -13.63 -6.23
CA ALA A 43 7.02 -12.39 -6.05
C ALA A 43 6.30 -11.22 -6.74
N THR A 44 6.19 -10.09 -6.05
CA THR A 44 5.60 -8.86 -6.57
C THR A 44 6.53 -7.68 -6.31
N LEU A 45 6.51 -6.71 -7.21
CA LEU A 45 7.28 -5.46 -7.09
C LEU A 45 6.34 -4.31 -6.69
N GLY A 46 6.91 -3.13 -6.41
CA GLY A 46 6.17 -1.91 -6.09
C GLY A 46 5.95 -1.66 -4.59
N GLY A 47 6.31 -2.63 -3.74
CA GLY A 47 6.31 -2.51 -2.27
C GLY A 47 4.96 -2.12 -1.67
N THR A 48 5.01 -1.53 -0.47
CA THR A 48 3.82 -1.15 0.31
C THR A 48 2.86 -0.25 -0.49
N CYS A 49 3.39 0.78 -1.15
CA CYS A 49 2.55 1.79 -1.82
C CYS A 49 1.68 1.19 -2.94
N LEU A 50 2.23 0.28 -3.73
CA LEU A 50 1.48 -0.34 -4.82
C LEU A 50 0.60 -1.49 -4.34
N ASN A 51 1.10 -2.35 -3.44
CA ASN A 51 0.42 -3.60 -3.12
C ASN A 51 -0.60 -3.45 -1.97
N VAL A 52 -0.31 -2.65 -0.94
CA VAL A 52 -1.09 -2.61 0.33
C VAL A 52 -1.24 -1.20 0.92
N GLY A 53 -1.06 -0.15 0.11
CA GLY A 53 -1.05 1.24 0.57
C GLY A 53 -1.74 2.20 -0.40
N CYS A 54 -0.94 3.03 -1.07
CA CYS A 54 -1.41 4.14 -1.91
C CYS A 54 -2.42 3.72 -2.99
N ILE A 55 -2.09 2.73 -3.81
CA ILE A 55 -2.95 2.31 -4.93
C ILE A 55 -4.24 1.65 -4.43
N PRO A 56 -4.20 0.65 -3.53
CA PRO A 56 -5.43 0.04 -3.05
C PRO A 56 -6.35 1.04 -2.33
N SER A 57 -5.81 1.87 -1.44
CA SER A 57 -6.62 2.88 -0.73
C SER A 57 -7.30 3.85 -1.71
N LYS A 58 -6.57 4.34 -2.72
CA LYS A 58 -7.12 5.31 -3.70
C LYS A 58 -8.16 4.65 -4.61
N ALA A 59 -7.96 3.37 -4.97
CA ALA A 59 -8.94 2.61 -5.75
C ALA A 59 -10.28 2.47 -5.00
N LEU A 60 -10.22 2.18 -3.69
CA LEU A 60 -11.41 2.06 -2.84
C LEU A 60 -12.03 3.42 -2.50
N LEU A 61 -11.23 4.47 -2.29
CA LEU A 61 -11.72 5.83 -2.09
C LEU A 61 -12.52 6.32 -3.31
N ASP A 62 -12.03 6.07 -4.51
CA ASP A 62 -12.73 6.41 -5.75
C ASP A 62 -14.04 5.62 -5.88
N SER A 63 -14.00 4.29 -5.72
CA SER A 63 -15.21 3.45 -5.81
C SER A 63 -16.28 3.81 -4.76
N SER A 64 -15.88 3.98 -3.49
CA SER A 64 -16.80 4.36 -2.41
C SER A 64 -17.35 5.76 -2.59
N TYR A 65 -16.56 6.71 -3.11
CA TYR A 65 -17.05 8.06 -3.40
C TYR A 65 -18.04 8.08 -4.55
N LYS A 66 -17.80 7.34 -5.64
CA LYS A 66 -18.77 7.23 -6.75
C LYS A 66 -20.11 6.67 -6.29
N TYR A 67 -20.10 5.66 -5.43
CA TYR A 67 -21.32 5.15 -4.81
C TYR A 67 -22.00 6.23 -3.97
N TYR A 68 -21.26 6.88 -3.08
CA TYR A 68 -21.77 7.95 -2.21
C TYR A 68 -22.39 9.11 -2.99
N GLU A 69 -21.69 9.63 -3.99
CA GLU A 69 -22.15 10.72 -4.86
C GLU A 69 -23.44 10.33 -5.59
N THR A 70 -23.47 9.11 -6.16
CA THR A 70 -24.64 8.59 -6.90
C THR A 70 -25.88 8.49 -6.00
N VAL A 71 -25.70 8.07 -4.75
CA VAL A 71 -26.80 7.90 -3.79
C VAL A 71 -27.27 9.24 -3.20
N ASN A 72 -26.35 10.17 -2.91
CA ASN A 72 -26.64 11.32 -2.05
C ASN A 72 -26.62 12.68 -2.76
N GLU A 73 -25.83 12.85 -3.82
CA GLU A 73 -25.48 14.19 -4.33
C GLU A 73 -26.04 14.47 -5.73
N LEU A 74 -26.20 13.43 -6.57
CA LEU A 74 -26.60 13.58 -7.98
C LEU A 74 -28.04 14.08 -8.20
N GLN A 75 -28.91 14.03 -7.17
CA GLN A 75 -30.27 14.57 -7.28
C GLN A 75 -30.28 16.07 -7.59
N SER A 76 -29.30 16.82 -7.07
CA SER A 76 -29.16 18.26 -7.34
C SER A 76 -28.89 18.57 -8.82
N HIS A 77 -28.33 17.60 -9.56
CA HIS A 77 -28.12 17.65 -11.00
C HIS A 77 -29.34 17.16 -11.81
N GLY A 78 -30.45 16.81 -11.15
CA GLY A 78 -31.63 16.24 -11.79
C GLY A 78 -31.53 14.74 -12.09
N ILE A 79 -30.46 14.07 -11.66
CA ILE A 79 -30.25 12.63 -11.86
C ILE A 79 -30.90 11.88 -10.70
N LYS A 80 -31.88 11.02 -11.01
CA LYS A 80 -32.56 10.17 -10.02
C LYS A 80 -32.10 8.74 -10.16
N ALA A 81 -31.16 8.32 -9.32
CA ALA A 81 -30.74 6.93 -9.22
C ALA A 81 -31.57 6.24 -8.11
N LYS A 82 -32.28 5.16 -8.46
CA LYS A 82 -33.04 4.34 -7.50
C LYS A 82 -32.38 2.97 -7.36
N SER A 83 -32.42 2.41 -6.16
CA SER A 83 -31.91 1.05 -5.87
C SER A 83 -30.45 0.86 -6.28
N VAL A 84 -29.61 1.86 -5.98
CA VAL A 84 -28.17 1.74 -6.19
C VAL A 84 -27.60 0.88 -5.08
N GLU A 85 -26.94 -0.20 -5.46
CA GLU A 85 -26.27 -1.13 -4.56
C GLU A 85 -24.80 -1.22 -4.94
N ILE A 86 -23.96 -1.55 -3.96
CA ILE A 86 -22.54 -1.78 -4.19
C ILE A 86 -22.18 -3.22 -3.83
N ASN A 87 -21.56 -3.91 -4.79
CA ASN A 87 -21.00 -5.23 -4.57
C ASN A 87 -19.56 -5.10 -4.07
N ILE A 88 -19.33 -5.43 -2.79
CA ILE A 88 -18.00 -5.32 -2.17
C ILE A 88 -16.98 -6.25 -2.84
N ALA A 89 -17.37 -7.47 -3.18
CA ALA A 89 -16.47 -8.42 -3.83
C ALA A 89 -16.00 -7.89 -5.21
N GLU A 90 -16.89 -7.28 -5.99
CA GLU A 90 -16.51 -6.65 -7.26
C GLU A 90 -15.63 -5.41 -7.08
N MET A 91 -15.89 -4.61 -6.03
CA MET A 91 -15.07 -3.44 -5.68
C MET A 91 -13.63 -3.86 -5.33
N ILE A 92 -13.48 -4.89 -4.48
CA ILE A 92 -12.18 -5.47 -4.12
C ILE A 92 -11.50 -6.10 -5.34
N ALA A 93 -12.24 -6.84 -6.19
CA ALA A 93 -11.70 -7.43 -7.40
C ALA A 93 -11.20 -6.37 -8.40
N ARG A 94 -11.90 -5.23 -8.53
CA ARG A 94 -11.43 -4.08 -9.33
C ARG A 94 -10.10 -3.54 -8.78
N LYS A 95 -10.01 -3.33 -7.47
CA LYS A 95 -8.77 -2.90 -6.80
C LYS A 95 -7.62 -3.86 -7.11
N ASP A 96 -7.86 -5.16 -6.97
CA ASP A 96 -6.83 -6.20 -7.21
C ASP A 96 -6.38 -6.26 -8.67
N LYS A 97 -7.31 -6.07 -9.62
CA LYS A 97 -6.97 -5.96 -11.03
C LYS A 97 -6.04 -4.78 -11.32
N ILE A 98 -6.30 -3.63 -10.70
CA ILE A 98 -5.44 -2.43 -10.83
C ILE A 98 -4.04 -2.73 -10.27
N ILE A 99 -3.94 -3.35 -9.10
CA ILE A 99 -2.66 -3.72 -8.50
C ILE A 99 -1.90 -4.67 -9.43
N SER A 100 -2.53 -5.75 -9.89
CA SER A 100 -1.92 -6.73 -10.80
C SER A 100 -1.41 -6.11 -12.10
N GLN A 101 -2.19 -5.19 -12.69
CA GLN A 101 -1.78 -4.49 -13.90
C GLN A 101 -0.51 -3.64 -13.66
N LEU A 102 -0.49 -2.89 -12.56
CA LEU A 102 0.61 -1.99 -12.25
C LEU A 102 1.87 -2.75 -11.79
N THR A 103 1.75 -3.84 -11.03
CA THR A 103 2.91 -4.66 -10.63
C THR A 103 3.55 -5.34 -11.84
N SER A 104 2.73 -5.86 -12.77
CA SER A 104 3.19 -6.37 -14.06
C SER A 104 3.90 -5.28 -14.89
N GLY A 105 3.39 -4.04 -14.86
CA GLY A 105 4.03 -2.88 -15.48
C GLY A 105 5.45 -2.62 -14.94
N ILE A 106 5.67 -2.73 -13.63
CA ILE A 106 7.01 -2.59 -13.03
C ILE A 106 7.94 -3.71 -13.53
N SER A 107 7.47 -4.95 -13.57
CA SER A 107 8.27 -6.07 -14.10
C SER A 107 8.66 -5.87 -15.56
N GLN A 108 7.77 -5.32 -16.38
CA GLN A 108 8.08 -4.94 -17.76
C GLN A 108 9.11 -3.80 -17.84
N LEU A 109 9.01 -2.79 -16.96
CA LEU A 109 9.99 -1.72 -16.88
C LEU A 109 11.38 -2.22 -16.46
N PHE A 110 11.46 -3.15 -15.51
CA PHE A 110 12.73 -3.79 -15.14
C PHE A 110 13.36 -4.50 -16.33
N LYS A 111 12.57 -5.32 -17.05
CA LYS A 111 13.04 -6.01 -18.25
C LYS A 111 13.51 -5.02 -19.33
N ALA A 112 12.76 -3.96 -19.57
CA ALA A 112 13.10 -2.94 -20.58
C ALA A 112 14.39 -2.17 -20.24
N ASN A 113 14.71 -2.02 -18.95
CA ASN A 113 15.92 -1.34 -18.48
C ASN A 113 17.06 -2.32 -18.14
N GLY A 114 16.88 -3.64 -18.26
CA GLY A 114 17.91 -4.62 -17.92
C GLY A 114 18.18 -4.76 -16.41
N VAL A 115 17.24 -4.40 -15.55
CA VAL A 115 17.35 -4.59 -14.09
C VAL A 115 17.05 -6.05 -13.76
N VAL A 116 17.94 -6.72 -13.03
CA VAL A 116 17.74 -8.09 -12.56
C VAL A 116 16.89 -8.08 -11.30
N ALA A 117 15.64 -8.55 -11.39
CA ALA A 117 14.82 -8.82 -10.21
C ALA A 117 15.33 -10.08 -9.50
N VAL A 118 15.57 -9.99 -8.19
CA VAL A 118 15.99 -11.12 -7.37
C VAL A 118 14.97 -11.32 -6.26
N GLU A 119 14.32 -12.47 -6.26
CA GLU A 119 13.39 -12.85 -5.21
C GLU A 119 14.13 -13.35 -3.97
N GLY A 120 13.78 -12.80 -2.81
CA GLY A 120 14.27 -13.25 -1.52
C GLY A 120 14.55 -12.14 -0.52
N GLN A 121 14.89 -12.52 0.70
CA GLN A 121 15.28 -11.60 1.75
C GLN A 121 16.73 -11.15 1.56
N GLY A 122 16.93 -9.85 1.31
CA GLY A 122 18.25 -9.25 1.21
C GLY A 122 18.80 -8.82 2.57
N ARG A 123 20.04 -9.21 2.89
CA ARG A 123 20.78 -8.78 4.07
C ARG A 123 22.15 -8.21 3.67
N LEU A 124 22.41 -6.97 4.06
CA LEU A 124 23.72 -6.35 3.87
C LEU A 124 24.75 -6.97 4.82
N LEU A 125 25.89 -7.37 4.25
CA LEU A 125 27.07 -7.86 4.95
C LEU A 125 28.22 -6.85 4.83
N ALA A 126 29.31 -7.11 5.55
CA ALA A 126 30.55 -6.36 5.41
C ALA A 126 31.06 -6.38 3.94
N HIS A 127 31.75 -5.30 3.57
CA HIS A 127 32.33 -5.10 2.23
C HIS A 127 31.32 -5.07 1.09
N LYS A 128 30.10 -4.53 1.34
CA LYS A 128 29.06 -4.31 0.32
C LYS A 128 28.62 -5.60 -0.39
N ARG A 129 28.64 -6.71 0.35
CA ARG A 129 28.07 -7.99 -0.08
C ARG A 129 26.64 -8.08 0.41
N VAL A 130 25.75 -8.62 -0.41
CA VAL A 130 24.34 -8.83 -0.05
C VAL A 130 24.05 -10.32 -0.07
N GLU A 131 23.74 -10.88 1.09
CA GLU A 131 23.16 -12.23 1.17
C GLU A 131 21.69 -12.14 0.77
N VAL A 132 21.28 -12.99 -0.17
CA VAL A 132 19.87 -13.19 -0.53
C VAL A 132 19.49 -14.59 -0.05
N THR A 133 18.48 -14.64 0.82
CA THR A 133 17.87 -15.90 1.27
C THR A 133 16.55 -16.09 0.51
N SER A 134 16.44 -17.17 -0.28
CA SER A 134 15.20 -17.53 -0.98
C SER A 134 14.13 -18.01 0.00
N GLU A 135 12.91 -18.21 -0.49
CA GLU A 135 11.83 -18.81 0.29
C GLU A 135 12.15 -20.24 0.76
N SER A 136 12.91 -21.01 -0.02
CA SER A 136 13.41 -22.35 0.37
C SER A 136 14.51 -22.31 1.43
N GLY A 137 15.02 -21.12 1.79
CA GLY A 137 16.15 -20.95 2.71
C GLY A 137 17.51 -21.03 2.03
N ASP A 138 17.56 -21.20 0.71
CA ASP A 138 18.82 -21.20 -0.04
C ASP A 138 19.45 -19.82 -0.03
N LYS A 139 20.77 -19.78 0.15
CA LYS A 139 21.53 -18.55 0.29
C LYS A 139 22.46 -18.35 -0.89
N LYS A 140 22.46 -17.14 -1.44
CA LYS A 140 23.48 -16.67 -2.38
C LYS A 140 24.01 -15.31 -1.99
N ILE A 141 25.22 -15.00 -2.42
CA ILE A 141 25.84 -13.69 -2.19
C ILE A 141 25.96 -12.95 -3.50
N LEU A 142 25.48 -11.70 -3.50
CA LEU A 142 25.71 -10.73 -4.56
C LEU A 142 26.84 -9.78 -4.13
N GLU A 143 27.79 -9.53 -5.02
CA GLU A 143 28.83 -8.52 -4.81
C GLU A 143 28.43 -7.20 -5.45
N ALA A 144 28.54 -6.11 -4.70
CA ALA A 144 28.11 -4.80 -5.17
C ALA A 144 29.21 -3.73 -5.03
N LYS A 145 29.37 -2.87 -6.04
CA LYS A 145 30.16 -1.63 -5.86
C LYS A 145 29.42 -0.64 -4.97
N ASN A 146 28.09 -0.58 -5.03
CA ASN A 146 27.24 0.27 -4.21
C ASN A 146 25.98 -0.48 -3.76
N VAL A 147 25.43 -0.13 -2.60
CA VAL A 147 24.18 -0.72 -2.09
C VAL A 147 23.19 0.39 -1.74
N ILE A 148 21.94 0.23 -2.18
CA ILE A 148 20.83 1.11 -1.80
C ILE A 148 19.88 0.32 -0.92
N LEU A 149 19.67 0.78 0.32
CA LEU A 149 18.69 0.20 1.25
C LEU A 149 17.37 0.96 1.13
N ALA A 150 16.35 0.29 0.59
CA ALA A 150 15.01 0.82 0.35
C ALA A 150 13.95 -0.12 0.95
N THR A 151 14.19 -0.61 2.16
CA THR A 151 13.44 -1.71 2.83
C THR A 151 12.03 -1.32 3.28
N GLY A 152 11.65 -0.04 3.17
CA GLY A 152 10.30 0.43 3.46
C GLY A 152 9.99 0.52 4.96
N SER A 153 8.72 0.28 5.29
CA SER A 153 8.14 0.42 6.63
C SER A 153 7.00 -0.60 6.83
N SER A 154 6.60 -0.80 8.08
CA SER A 154 5.47 -1.67 8.45
C SER A 154 4.54 -0.98 9.45
N SER A 155 3.33 -1.51 9.62
CA SER A 155 2.37 -1.09 10.64
C SER A 155 2.96 -1.20 12.05
N ILE A 156 2.64 -0.25 12.92
CA ILE A 156 3.00 -0.32 14.35
C ILE A 156 2.09 -1.35 15.02
N ASN A 157 2.68 -2.23 15.83
CA ASN A 157 1.92 -3.13 16.69
C ASN A 157 1.74 -2.48 18.07
N ILE A 158 0.50 -2.40 18.56
CA ILE A 158 0.17 -1.88 19.89
C ILE A 158 -0.31 -3.04 20.79
N PRO A 159 0.34 -3.30 21.94
CA PRO A 159 0.06 -4.50 22.74
C PRO A 159 -1.42 -4.66 23.15
N VAL A 160 -2.11 -3.54 23.42
CA VAL A 160 -3.52 -3.52 23.85
C VAL A 160 -4.51 -3.91 22.75
N ALA A 161 -4.09 -3.90 21.48
CA ALA A 161 -4.91 -4.28 20.33
C ALA A 161 -4.03 -5.05 19.32
N SER A 162 -3.61 -6.24 19.71
CA SER A 162 -2.80 -7.12 18.87
C SER A 162 -3.60 -7.56 17.65
N ILE A 163 -2.98 -7.49 16.47
CA ILE A 163 -3.59 -7.86 15.19
C ILE A 163 -3.85 -9.37 15.17
N ASP A 164 -5.10 -9.76 14.91
CA ASP A 164 -5.54 -11.16 14.77
C ASP A 164 -5.92 -11.52 13.33
N ASN A 165 -5.96 -10.52 12.42
CA ASN A 165 -6.38 -10.67 11.02
C ASN A 165 -7.82 -11.17 10.83
N ASP A 166 -8.67 -11.02 11.84
CA ASP A 166 -10.11 -11.32 11.79
C ASP A 166 -10.90 -10.07 12.24
N ARG A 167 -10.81 -9.71 13.52
CA ARG A 167 -11.52 -8.55 14.10
C ARG A 167 -10.62 -7.35 14.30
N ILE A 168 -9.35 -7.58 14.59
CA ILE A 168 -8.33 -6.55 14.74
C ILE A 168 -7.38 -6.70 13.56
N VAL A 169 -7.48 -5.74 12.64
CA VAL A 169 -6.67 -5.68 11.43
C VAL A 169 -5.82 -4.42 11.43
N ASP A 170 -4.72 -4.45 10.68
CA ASP A 170 -4.01 -3.23 10.29
C ASP A 170 -4.58 -2.67 8.97
N SER A 171 -3.87 -1.71 8.37
CA SER A 171 -4.28 -1.13 7.09
C SER A 171 -4.33 -2.16 5.95
N THR A 172 -3.54 -3.23 6.01
CA THR A 172 -3.55 -4.28 4.99
C THR A 172 -4.87 -5.05 5.06
N GLY A 173 -5.27 -5.51 6.25
CA GLY A 173 -6.54 -6.23 6.40
C GLY A 173 -7.76 -5.34 6.15
N ALA A 174 -7.70 -4.06 6.54
CA ALA A 174 -8.79 -3.11 6.31
C ALA A 174 -9.04 -2.77 4.82
N LEU A 175 -8.09 -3.08 3.93
CA LEU A 175 -8.26 -2.97 2.47
C LEU A 175 -8.89 -4.23 1.85
N GLU A 176 -9.19 -5.25 2.66
CA GLU A 176 -9.56 -6.60 2.22
C GLU A 176 -10.88 -7.11 2.80
N PHE A 177 -11.64 -6.28 3.51
CA PHE A 177 -12.96 -6.68 3.99
C PHE A 177 -13.87 -7.11 2.85
N GLN A 178 -14.54 -8.24 3.04
CA GLN A 178 -15.48 -8.83 2.08
C GLN A 178 -16.93 -8.39 2.31
N GLU A 179 -17.18 -7.71 3.43
CA GLU A 179 -18.48 -7.14 3.79
C GLU A 179 -18.27 -5.78 4.47
N VAL A 180 -19.29 -4.93 4.45
CA VAL A 180 -19.25 -3.65 5.15
C VAL A 180 -19.40 -3.89 6.65
N PRO A 181 -18.40 -3.57 7.48
CA PRO A 181 -18.52 -3.74 8.92
C PRO A 181 -19.62 -2.80 9.44
N LYS A 182 -20.59 -3.33 10.21
CA LYS A 182 -21.67 -2.50 10.77
C LYS A 182 -21.14 -1.36 11.63
N LYS A 183 -20.13 -1.66 12.45
CA LYS A 183 -19.38 -0.70 13.26
C LYS A 183 -17.89 -0.92 13.04
N LEU A 184 -17.15 0.15 12.82
CA LEU A 184 -15.71 0.11 12.58
C LEU A 184 -14.99 1.07 13.52
N GLY A 185 -14.22 0.52 14.45
CA GLY A 185 -13.31 1.28 15.29
C GLY A 185 -11.95 1.44 14.60
N ILE A 186 -11.40 2.64 14.61
CA ILE A 186 -10.08 2.95 14.04
C ILE A 186 -9.23 3.62 15.11
N ILE A 187 -8.09 3.03 15.43
CA ILE A 187 -7.11 3.60 16.38
C ILE A 187 -6.09 4.41 15.58
N GLY A 188 -6.13 5.74 15.76
CA GLY A 188 -5.32 6.73 15.06
C GLY A 188 -6.13 7.52 14.02
N ALA A 189 -6.28 8.84 14.24
CA ALA A 189 -6.93 9.77 13.32
C ALA A 189 -5.94 10.46 12.36
N GLY A 190 -4.91 9.73 11.97
CA GLY A 190 -3.98 10.12 10.92
C GLY A 190 -4.55 9.87 9.51
N VAL A 191 -3.76 10.17 8.48
CA VAL A 191 -4.17 10.07 7.07
C VAL A 191 -4.73 8.68 6.72
N ILE A 192 -4.06 7.60 7.12
CA ILE A 192 -4.50 6.22 6.82
C ILE A 192 -5.85 5.92 7.48
N GLY A 193 -6.01 6.26 8.76
CA GLY A 193 -7.26 6.04 9.49
C GLY A 193 -8.43 6.84 8.91
N LEU A 194 -8.19 8.08 8.51
CA LEU A 194 -9.20 8.92 7.84
C LEU A 194 -9.58 8.40 6.46
N GLU A 195 -8.61 7.95 5.66
CA GLU A 195 -8.87 7.38 4.32
C GLU A 195 -9.70 6.10 4.42
N LEU A 196 -9.29 5.14 5.26
CA LEU A 196 -10.01 3.87 5.43
C LEU A 196 -11.37 4.07 6.10
N GLY A 197 -11.45 4.94 7.10
CA GLY A 197 -12.72 5.34 7.72
C GLY A 197 -13.68 5.92 6.69
N SER A 198 -13.20 6.81 5.82
CA SER A 198 -14.01 7.40 4.76
C SER A 198 -14.53 6.36 3.77
N VAL A 199 -13.70 5.39 3.37
CA VAL A 199 -14.13 4.29 2.49
C VAL A 199 -15.31 3.56 3.09
N TRP A 200 -15.17 3.05 4.30
CA TRP A 200 -16.18 2.18 4.90
C TRP A 200 -17.41 2.95 5.40
N ASN A 201 -17.24 4.18 5.88
CA ASN A 201 -18.35 5.06 6.26
C ASN A 201 -19.30 5.33 5.08
N ARG A 202 -18.76 5.66 3.90
CA ARG A 202 -19.54 5.88 2.67
C ARG A 202 -20.35 4.66 2.22
N LEU A 203 -19.92 3.46 2.63
CA LEU A 203 -20.56 2.20 2.30
C LEU A 203 -21.55 1.74 3.37
N GLY A 204 -21.66 2.47 4.49
CA GLY A 204 -22.68 2.26 5.52
C GLY A 204 -22.13 1.91 6.91
N SER A 205 -20.81 1.87 7.13
CA SER A 205 -20.25 1.64 8.46
C SER A 205 -20.45 2.83 9.39
N GLU A 206 -20.85 2.56 10.64
CA GLU A 206 -20.70 3.52 11.74
C GLU A 206 -19.22 3.53 12.17
N VAL A 207 -18.50 4.62 11.85
CA VAL A 207 -17.04 4.70 12.08
C VAL A 207 -16.75 5.50 13.35
N VAL A 208 -15.84 4.97 14.18
CA VAL A 208 -15.35 5.65 15.38
C VAL A 208 -13.84 5.77 15.31
N LEU A 209 -13.34 7.00 15.29
CA LEU A 209 -11.91 7.31 15.33
C LEU A 209 -11.46 7.57 16.76
N LEU A 210 -10.49 6.80 17.24
CA LEU A 210 -9.86 6.95 18.56
C LEU A 210 -8.46 7.53 18.38
N GLU A 211 -8.26 8.77 18.78
CA GLU A 211 -6.97 9.47 18.70
C GLU A 211 -6.47 9.83 20.09
N ALA A 212 -5.22 9.49 20.37
CA ALA A 212 -4.60 9.76 21.67
C ALA A 212 -4.12 11.21 21.79
N GLN A 213 -3.88 11.87 20.66
CA GLN A 213 -3.43 13.26 20.63
C GLN A 213 -4.58 14.26 20.81
N ASP A 214 -4.28 15.36 21.49
CA ASP A 214 -5.25 16.44 21.72
C ASP A 214 -5.66 17.19 20.45
N LYS A 215 -4.82 17.16 19.41
CA LYS A 215 -4.98 17.96 18.19
C LYS A 215 -5.15 17.08 16.96
N PHE A 216 -6.26 17.29 16.26
CA PHE A 216 -6.54 16.66 14.97
C PHE A 216 -5.56 17.15 13.88
N LEU A 217 -4.98 16.21 13.12
CA LEU A 217 -4.04 16.48 12.03
C LEU A 217 -2.95 17.51 12.40
N MET A 218 -2.23 17.29 13.50
CA MET A 218 -1.28 18.26 14.08
C MET A 218 -0.19 18.75 13.11
N MET A 219 0.15 17.95 12.10
CA MET A 219 1.18 18.26 11.10
C MET A 219 0.67 19.15 9.97
N MET A 220 -0.65 19.34 9.86
CA MET A 220 -1.28 20.17 8.83
C MET A 220 -1.44 21.61 9.30
N ASP A 221 -1.68 22.52 8.36
CA ASP A 221 -2.11 23.87 8.67
C ASP A 221 -3.35 23.86 9.57
N LYS A 222 -3.39 24.75 10.56
CA LYS A 222 -4.43 24.76 11.61
C LYS A 222 -5.81 25.09 11.06
N VAL A 223 -5.90 25.94 10.03
CA VAL A 223 -7.18 26.29 9.40
C VAL A 223 -7.69 25.09 8.60
N ILE A 224 -6.81 24.47 7.80
CA ILE A 224 -7.14 23.28 7.02
C ILE A 224 -7.56 22.12 7.93
N ALA A 225 -6.81 21.85 9.01
CA ALA A 225 -7.15 20.78 9.95
C ALA A 225 -8.52 21.00 10.60
N ARG A 226 -8.86 22.25 10.95
CA ARG A 226 -10.16 22.59 11.54
C ARG A 226 -11.31 22.37 10.57
N GLU A 227 -11.18 22.85 9.33
CA GLU A 227 -12.23 22.68 8.31
C GLU A 227 -12.36 21.22 7.88
N ALA A 228 -11.25 20.49 7.77
CA ALA A 228 -11.27 19.04 7.53
C ALA A 228 -12.01 18.30 8.65
N ASN A 229 -11.74 18.60 9.92
CA ASN A 229 -12.44 17.98 11.05
C ASN A 229 -13.95 18.20 10.99
N LYS A 230 -14.39 19.42 10.67
CA LYS A 230 -15.82 19.73 10.48
C LYS A 230 -16.41 18.93 9.33
N ALA A 231 -15.69 18.84 8.21
CA ALA A 231 -16.14 18.10 7.03
C ALA A 231 -16.29 16.59 7.32
N PHE A 232 -15.29 15.97 7.96
CA PHE A 232 -15.36 14.57 8.35
C PHE A 232 -16.51 14.29 9.31
N LYS A 233 -16.65 15.08 10.39
CA LYS A 233 -17.77 14.93 11.35
C LYS A 233 -19.16 15.08 10.71
N LYS A 234 -19.28 15.85 9.63
CA LYS A 234 -20.54 15.99 8.89
C LYS A 234 -20.84 14.75 8.04
N GLN A 235 -19.82 14.03 7.58
CA GLN A 235 -19.97 12.80 6.81
C GLN A 235 -20.34 11.61 7.71
N GLY A 236 -19.89 11.61 8.97
CA GLY A 236 -20.16 10.60 9.98
C GLY A 236 -18.90 10.22 10.73
#